data_AF-A0AAN9BPA3-F1
#
_entry.id   AF-A0AAN9BPA3-F1
#
_cell.length_a   1.000
_cell.length_b   1.000
_cell.length_c   1.000
_cell.angle_alpha   90.00
_cell.angle_beta   90.00
_cell.angle_gamma   90.00
#
_symmetry.space_group_name_H-M   'P 1'
#
loop_
_entity.id
_entity.type
_entity.pdbx_description
1 polymer ?
#
loop_
_entity_poly.entity_id
_entity_poly.type
_entity_poly.pdbx_seq_one_letter_code
_entity_poly.pdbx_strand_id
1 'polypeptide(L)'
;MEDDTPHVQVKFRTKQQQYAVPDTPFSVPVEVNREKLSELVNGILQESTESSGHVGHIQFDFLIDQEFLHDSLKKHLEDKDLTSEVVLDIEYVERQAAPRPEESLEHDDWVSAVQGAGQFILSGSYDNTARLWSSSGQALMTIPGHSAPVKCVAWIHHDESQPVSTFVTGSHDQTALVWQWNRDTNEVDCCLSCSGHSASVDCVVVNSTGDLMCTGSWDRTLKLWSTAYTADGENSGDTDRPNKKKRREGSSIQQRVPVLTLGGKSDGMDTDSTPAGHTEAVSAVQWLNTETVVTASWDHTLRLWDLQQAKETALLQGTKAFLDVSFSPLSQTLVTASADRHVRLYDPRSSEGAVVKCSFTSHTGWVVGVSWSPTREHLFLSGSYDTVLKLWDTRSPKAPLYDMNRHEDRILAVDWTVPQLMLSAGVDNRVNVFNYSPATSATH
;
A
#
# COMPACT_ATOMS: atom_id res chain seq x y z
N MET A 1 10.01 49.88 25.46
CA MET A 1 10.69 49.44 24.22
C MET A 1 9.90 48.22 23.80
N GLU A 2 8.83 48.45 23.04
CA GLU A 2 8.04 47.35 22.46
C GLU A 2 8.92 46.71 21.40
N ASP A 3 9.09 45.40 21.48
CA ASP A 3 9.81 44.60 20.50
C ASP A 3 9.11 44.77 19.15
N ASP A 4 9.73 45.53 18.24
CA ASP A 4 9.29 45.74 16.85
C ASP A 4 9.57 44.46 16.04
N THR A 5 9.00 43.36 16.53
CA THR A 5 9.05 42.07 15.86
C THR A 5 8.22 42.18 14.59
N PRO A 6 8.76 41.79 13.42
CA PRO A 6 7.99 41.84 12.19
C PRO A 6 6.76 40.93 12.34
N HIS A 7 5.61 41.40 11.87
CA HIS A 7 4.35 40.66 11.88
C HIS A 7 3.86 40.44 10.45
N VAL A 8 3.14 39.33 10.25
CA VAL A 8 2.49 38.98 9.00
C VAL A 8 1.01 38.73 9.28
N GLN A 9 0.16 39.12 8.33
CA GLN A 9 -1.26 38.81 8.38
C GLN A 9 -1.49 37.37 7.88
N VAL A 10 -2.18 36.56 8.70
CA VAL A 10 -2.49 35.17 8.38
C VAL A 10 -3.98 34.92 8.50
N LYS A 11 -4.50 34.04 7.64
CA LYS A 11 -5.85 33.51 7.72
C LYS A 11 -5.79 32.01 7.93
N PHE A 12 -6.42 31.53 8.99
CA PHE A 12 -6.49 30.12 9.29
C PHE A 12 -7.67 29.49 8.55
N ARG A 13 -7.40 28.44 7.78
CA ARG A 13 -8.43 27.63 7.12
C ARG A 13 -8.26 26.17 7.49
N THR A 14 -9.35 25.45 7.63
CA THR A 14 -9.30 24.00 7.78
C THR A 14 -10.46 23.35 7.05
N LYS A 15 -10.24 22.14 6.55
CA LYS A 15 -11.29 21.27 6.01
C LYS A 15 -12.00 20.48 7.12
N GLN A 16 -11.39 20.38 8.31
CA GLN A 16 -11.97 19.71 9.47
C GLN A 16 -12.96 20.67 10.16
N GLN A 17 -14.25 20.58 9.83
CA GLN A 17 -15.26 21.53 10.33
C GLN A 17 -15.33 21.60 11.87
N GLN A 18 -14.98 20.53 12.56
CA GLN A 18 -14.92 20.48 14.03
C GLN A 18 -13.86 21.41 14.65
N TYR A 19 -12.87 21.85 13.87
CA TYR A 19 -11.83 22.78 14.30
C TYR A 19 -11.92 24.11 13.56
N ALA A 20 -13.05 24.45 12.93
CA ALA A 20 -13.18 25.66 12.13
C ALA A 20 -13.06 26.93 12.98
N VAL A 21 -12.10 27.79 12.61
CA VAL A 21 -11.86 29.10 13.21
C VAL A 21 -12.47 30.20 12.32
N PRO A 22 -12.88 31.37 12.86
CA PRO A 22 -13.39 32.48 12.03
C PRO A 22 -12.41 32.92 10.93
N ASP A 23 -12.93 33.26 9.73
CA ASP A 23 -12.14 33.71 8.56
C ASP A 23 -11.66 35.17 8.67
N THR A 24 -11.25 35.58 9.87
CA THR A 24 -10.69 36.90 10.14
C THR A 24 -9.17 36.86 10.03
N PRO A 25 -8.52 37.86 9.38
CA PRO A 25 -7.07 37.96 9.38
C PRO A 25 -6.53 38.21 10.80
N PHE A 26 -5.54 37.42 11.21
CA PHE A 26 -4.81 37.58 12.47
C PHE A 26 -3.41 38.13 12.18
N SER A 27 -2.90 38.99 13.05
CA SER A 27 -1.51 39.46 12.99
C SER A 27 -0.64 38.56 13.85
N VAL A 28 0.33 37.87 13.24
CA VAL A 28 1.19 36.90 13.92
C VAL A 28 2.67 37.27 13.70
N PRO A 29 3.53 37.21 14.73
CA PRO A 29 4.96 37.47 14.55
C PRO A 29 5.60 36.46 13.58
N VAL A 30 6.55 36.90 12.75
CA VAL A 30 7.15 36.02 11.72
C VAL A 30 8.07 34.93 12.31
N GLU A 31 8.51 35.09 13.56
CA GLU A 31 9.35 34.10 14.27
C GLU A 31 8.56 32.92 14.85
N VAL A 32 7.23 32.93 14.72
CA VAL A 32 6.36 31.89 15.26
C VAL A 32 6.60 30.58 14.51
N ASN A 33 6.75 29.50 15.29
CA ASN A 33 6.88 28.13 14.83
C ASN A 33 5.51 27.43 14.84
N ARG A 34 5.45 26.20 14.31
CA ARG A 34 4.21 25.40 14.32
C ARG A 34 3.59 25.21 15.72
N GLU A 35 4.40 25.12 16.78
CA GLU A 35 3.91 24.87 18.15
C GLU A 35 3.13 26.08 18.68
N LYS A 36 3.71 27.28 18.53
CA LYS A 36 3.04 28.54 18.91
C LYS A 36 1.82 28.84 18.04
N LEU A 37 1.86 28.50 16.74
CA LEU A 37 0.66 28.58 15.89
C LEU A 37 -0.43 27.63 16.40
N SER A 38 -0.07 26.41 16.82
CA SER A 38 -1.02 25.45 17.39
C SER A 38 -1.64 25.95 18.69
N GLU A 39 -0.85 26.57 19.57
CA GLU A 39 -1.35 27.22 20.80
C GLU A 39 -2.34 28.36 20.46
N LEU A 40 -2.03 29.17 19.45
CA LEU A 40 -2.90 30.25 19.00
C LEU A 40 -4.23 29.73 18.45
N VAL A 41 -4.21 28.68 17.60
CA VAL A 41 -5.44 28.04 17.11
C VAL A 41 -6.25 27.44 18.26
N ASN A 42 -5.60 26.74 19.20
CA ASN A 42 -6.27 26.20 20.38
C ASN A 42 -6.90 27.29 21.26
N GLY A 43 -6.23 28.44 21.43
CA GLY A 43 -6.77 29.58 22.15
C GLY A 43 -8.04 30.13 21.49
N ILE A 44 -8.04 30.33 20.17
CA ILE A 44 -9.23 30.79 19.44
C ILE A 44 -10.36 29.76 19.50
N LEU A 45 -10.03 28.47 19.41
CA LEU A 45 -11.02 27.41 19.56
C LEU A 45 -11.67 27.47 20.94
N GLN A 46 -10.90 27.61 22.03
CA GLN A 46 -11.45 27.74 23.38
C GLN A 46 -12.38 28.95 23.54
N GLU A 47 -12.02 30.11 22.99
CA GLU A 47 -12.87 31.31 23.00
C GLU A 47 -14.16 31.13 22.20
N SER A 48 -14.11 30.41 21.08
CA SER A 48 -15.30 30.14 20.26
C SER A 48 -16.24 29.07 20.85
N THR A 49 -15.74 28.19 21.72
CA THR A 49 -16.47 27.01 22.22
C THR A 49 -17.07 27.19 23.62
N GLU A 50 -17.33 28.43 24.06
CA GLU A 50 -17.90 28.76 25.40
C GLU A 50 -19.22 28.04 25.79
N SER A 51 -19.79 27.18 24.93
CA SER A 51 -21.05 26.46 25.21
C SER A 51 -21.09 24.95 24.90
N SER A 52 -19.99 24.30 24.46
CA SER A 52 -20.02 22.84 24.23
C SER A 52 -18.67 22.13 24.32
N GLY A 53 -18.35 21.60 25.50
CA GLY A 53 -17.32 20.56 25.69
C GLY A 53 -15.87 21.04 25.59
N HIS A 54 -15.01 20.55 26.50
CA HIS A 54 -13.58 20.83 26.44
C HIS A 54 -12.99 20.23 25.17
N VAL A 55 -12.62 21.06 24.19
CA VAL A 55 -11.72 20.63 23.12
C VAL A 55 -10.35 20.46 23.78
N GLY A 56 -9.89 19.22 23.92
CA GLY A 56 -8.55 18.93 24.44
C GLY A 56 -7.49 19.67 23.62
N HIS A 57 -6.33 19.94 24.20
CA HIS A 57 -5.24 20.62 23.51
C HIS A 57 -4.73 19.74 22.34
N ILE A 58 -5.07 20.12 21.11
CA ILE A 58 -4.73 19.37 19.89
C ILE A 58 -3.47 19.97 19.28
N GLN A 59 -2.59 19.13 18.79
CA GLN A 59 -1.44 19.60 18.01
C GLN A 59 -1.84 19.68 16.54
N PHE A 60 -1.60 20.84 15.93
CA PHE A 60 -1.84 21.06 14.51
C PHE A 60 -0.51 21.19 13.75
N ASP A 61 -0.50 20.67 12.52
CA ASP A 61 0.49 21.03 11.50
C ASP A 61 -0.16 22.03 10.51
N PHE A 62 0.68 22.87 9.92
CA PHE A 62 0.25 24.01 9.10
C PHE A 62 0.80 23.86 7.69
N LEU A 63 -0.06 24.06 6.70
CA LEU A 63 0.19 24.03 5.27
C LEU A 63 0.13 25.45 4.70
N ILE A 64 1.19 25.84 4.01
CA ILE A 64 1.28 27.09 3.25
C ILE A 64 1.63 26.68 1.81
N ASP A 65 0.81 27.05 0.83
CA ASP A 65 0.99 26.66 -0.59
C ASP A 65 1.25 25.16 -0.80
N GLN A 66 0.54 24.29 -0.08
CA GLN A 66 0.66 22.82 -0.11
C GLN A 66 2.02 22.30 0.40
N GLU A 67 2.69 23.04 1.26
CA GLU A 67 3.89 22.60 1.98
C GLU A 67 3.73 22.75 3.48
N PHE A 68 4.17 21.74 4.23
CA PHE A 68 4.15 21.80 5.68
C PHE A 68 5.18 22.81 6.20
N LEU A 69 4.76 23.59 7.20
CA LEU A 69 5.64 24.48 7.95
C LEU A 69 6.53 23.66 8.89
N HIS A 70 7.81 23.51 8.54
CA HIS A 70 8.78 22.77 9.35
C HIS A 70 9.49 23.62 10.41
N ASP A 71 9.83 24.87 10.08
CA ASP A 71 10.60 25.78 10.95
C ASP A 71 9.74 26.99 11.39
N SER A 72 10.25 28.21 11.23
CA SER A 72 9.51 29.46 11.47
C SER A 72 8.86 29.97 10.18
N LEU A 73 7.79 30.76 10.33
CA LEU A 73 7.17 31.46 9.20
C LEU A 73 8.21 32.29 8.42
N LYS A 74 9.18 32.89 9.12
CA LYS A 74 10.22 33.73 8.51
C LYS A 74 11.05 32.96 7.51
N LYS A 75 11.57 31.81 7.93
CA LYS A 75 12.40 30.97 7.05
C LYS A 75 11.59 30.43 5.88
N HIS A 76 10.34 30.05 6.12
CA HIS A 76 9.46 29.58 5.05
C HIS A 76 9.17 30.69 4.02
N LEU A 77 8.96 31.94 4.46
CA LEU A 77 8.78 33.09 3.59
C LEU A 77 10.05 33.41 2.79
N GLU A 78 11.22 33.37 3.43
CA GLU A 78 12.53 33.56 2.80
C GLU A 78 12.81 32.48 1.74
N ASP A 79 12.54 31.21 2.06
CA ASP A 79 12.76 30.08 1.14
C ASP A 79 11.84 30.11 -0.10
N LYS A 80 10.74 30.87 -0.03
CA LYS A 80 9.74 30.96 -1.10
C LYS A 80 9.68 32.32 -1.79
N ASP A 81 10.54 33.26 -1.41
CA ASP A 81 10.49 34.65 -1.87
C ASP A 81 9.08 35.28 -1.70
N LEU A 82 8.33 34.89 -0.66
CA LEU A 82 7.04 35.51 -0.37
C LEU A 82 7.25 36.81 0.41
N THR A 83 6.59 37.87 -0.05
CA THR A 83 6.61 39.17 0.63
C THR A 83 5.68 39.17 1.85
N SER A 84 6.14 39.74 2.96
CA SER A 84 5.36 39.89 4.20
C SER A 84 4.11 40.79 4.08
N GLU A 85 3.92 41.45 2.92
CA GLU A 85 2.79 42.34 2.64
C GLU A 85 1.50 41.59 2.26
N VAL A 86 1.59 40.29 1.93
CA VAL A 86 0.44 39.49 1.52
C VAL A 86 -0.16 38.75 2.73
N VAL A 87 -1.49 38.69 2.77
CA VAL A 87 -2.21 37.86 3.76
C VAL A 87 -1.98 36.38 3.40
N LEU A 88 -1.31 35.64 4.28
CA LEU A 88 -1.04 34.21 4.08
C LEU A 88 -2.28 33.39 4.44
N ASP A 89 -2.77 32.60 3.49
CA ASP A 89 -3.76 31.56 3.77
C ASP A 89 -3.03 30.32 4.30
N ILE A 90 -3.23 29.98 5.58
CA ILE A 90 -2.62 28.83 6.24
C ILE A 90 -3.69 27.76 6.46
N GLU A 91 -3.58 26.63 5.75
CA GLU A 91 -4.41 25.45 6.00
C GLU A 91 -3.86 24.70 7.21
N TYR A 92 -4.65 24.40 8.25
CA TYR A 92 -4.18 23.63 9.40
C TYR A 92 -4.94 22.32 9.54
N VAL A 93 -4.20 21.30 9.97
CA VAL A 93 -4.66 19.91 10.05
C VAL A 93 -4.11 19.28 11.32
N GLU A 94 -4.83 18.32 11.89
CA GLU A 94 -4.35 17.57 13.04
C GLU A 94 -2.98 16.92 12.74
N ARG A 95 -2.04 17.13 13.66
CA ARG A 95 -0.67 16.62 13.54
C ARG A 95 -0.68 15.11 13.56
N GLN A 96 -0.04 14.53 12.56
CA GLN A 96 0.12 13.08 12.48
C GLN A 96 1.21 12.65 13.47
N ALA A 97 1.02 11.50 14.13
CA ALA A 97 2.07 10.95 14.99
C ALA A 97 3.27 10.49 14.14
N ALA A 98 4.48 10.53 14.72
CA ALA A 98 5.63 9.92 14.07
C ALA A 98 5.53 8.38 14.18
N PRO A 99 5.69 7.63 13.08
CA PRO A 99 5.82 6.17 13.14
C PRO A 99 6.96 5.78 14.07
N ARG A 100 6.70 4.86 15.01
CA ARG A 100 7.70 4.40 15.97
C ARG A 100 8.25 3.06 15.50
N PRO A 101 9.57 2.93 15.34
CA PRO A 101 10.11 1.65 14.93
C PRO A 101 10.04 0.67 16.11
N GLU A 102 9.46 -0.50 15.88
CA GLU A 102 9.17 -1.49 16.93
C GLU A 102 10.16 -2.65 16.81
N GLU A 103 10.04 -3.45 15.74
CA GLU A 103 10.79 -4.70 15.57
C GLU A 103 11.55 -4.74 14.24
N SER A 104 12.56 -5.62 14.18
CA SER A 104 13.28 -5.97 12.96
C SER A 104 13.38 -7.50 12.88
N LEU A 105 12.72 -8.09 11.90
CA LEU A 105 12.59 -9.55 11.74
C LEU A 105 13.69 -10.04 10.80
N GLU A 106 14.60 -10.85 11.32
CA GLU A 106 15.76 -11.32 10.56
C GLU A 106 15.45 -12.59 9.74
N HIS A 107 15.81 -12.55 8.47
CA HIS A 107 15.76 -13.67 7.53
C HIS A 107 17.19 -14.14 7.17
N ASP A 108 17.27 -15.32 6.57
CA ASP A 108 18.56 -15.86 6.11
C ASP A 108 18.98 -15.31 4.72
N ASP A 109 18.03 -14.76 3.97
CA ASP A 109 18.23 -14.17 2.64
C ASP A 109 17.25 -13.00 2.40
N TRP A 110 17.35 -12.35 1.24
CA TRP A 110 16.57 -11.15 0.89
C TRP A 110 15.08 -11.38 1.05
N VAL A 111 14.36 -10.41 1.59
CA VAL A 111 12.92 -10.51 1.79
C VAL A 111 12.21 -9.80 0.65
N SER A 112 11.55 -10.57 -0.20
CA SER A 112 10.96 -10.07 -1.45
C SER A 112 9.58 -9.46 -1.29
N ALA A 113 8.84 -9.90 -0.27
CA ALA A 113 7.43 -9.57 -0.08
C ALA A 113 7.05 -9.65 1.39
N VAL A 114 6.13 -8.80 1.81
CA VAL A 114 5.61 -8.76 3.17
C VAL A 114 4.14 -8.35 3.14
N GLN A 115 3.32 -8.94 4.01
CA GLN A 115 1.96 -8.49 4.24
C GLN A 115 1.48 -8.78 5.68
N GLY A 116 0.86 -7.79 6.31
CA GLY A 116 0.23 -7.91 7.62
C GLY A 116 -1.21 -8.42 7.57
N ALA A 117 -1.63 -9.13 8.61
CA ALA A 117 -3.03 -9.44 8.91
C ALA A 117 -3.24 -9.57 10.43
N GLY A 118 -4.02 -8.66 11.01
CA GLY A 118 -4.19 -8.60 12.47
C GLY A 118 -2.85 -8.45 13.19
N GLN A 119 -2.55 -9.34 14.12
CA GLN A 119 -1.25 -9.43 14.82
C GLN A 119 -0.20 -10.29 14.10
N PHE A 120 -0.43 -10.69 12.85
CA PHE A 120 0.49 -11.57 12.12
C PHE A 120 1.10 -10.88 10.92
N ILE A 121 2.34 -11.28 10.60
CA ILE A 121 3.07 -10.82 9.43
C ILE A 121 3.47 -12.05 8.62
N LEU A 122 3.15 -12.03 7.33
CA LEU A 122 3.59 -13.01 6.36
C LEU A 122 4.71 -12.38 5.52
N SER A 123 5.78 -13.14 5.29
CA SER A 123 6.92 -12.68 4.51
C SER A 123 7.39 -13.76 3.55
N GLY A 124 7.82 -13.38 2.35
CA GLY A 124 8.43 -14.26 1.35
C GLY A 124 9.90 -13.91 1.18
N SER A 125 10.77 -14.93 1.07
CA SER A 125 12.21 -14.75 0.98
C SER A 125 12.81 -15.42 -0.27
N TYR A 126 13.98 -14.92 -0.66
CA TYR A 126 14.84 -15.50 -1.69
C TYR A 126 15.45 -16.85 -1.29
N ASP A 127 15.35 -17.24 -0.01
CA ASP A 127 15.70 -18.58 0.47
C ASP A 127 14.68 -19.70 0.07
N ASN A 128 13.70 -19.35 -0.76
CA ASN A 128 12.58 -20.18 -1.23
C ASN A 128 11.51 -20.47 -0.16
N THR A 129 11.57 -19.84 1.01
CA THR A 129 10.60 -20.03 2.09
C THR A 129 9.68 -18.83 2.26
N ALA A 130 8.51 -19.10 2.83
CA ALA A 130 7.70 -18.06 3.45
C ALA A 130 7.80 -18.20 4.97
N ARG A 131 7.72 -17.08 5.70
CA ARG A 131 7.75 -17.07 7.17
C ARG A 131 6.56 -16.34 7.74
N LEU A 132 6.02 -16.90 8.81
CA LEU A 132 4.96 -16.31 9.63
C LEU A 132 5.57 -15.77 10.93
N TRP A 133 5.17 -14.55 11.28
CA TRP A 133 5.64 -13.85 12.46
C TRP A 133 4.47 -13.27 13.25
N SER A 134 4.67 -13.11 14.55
CA SER A 134 3.87 -12.20 15.38
C SER A 134 4.28 -10.76 15.12
N SER A 135 3.37 -9.81 15.27
CA SER A 135 3.66 -8.36 15.26
C SER A 135 4.65 -7.95 16.35
N SER A 136 4.79 -8.77 17.40
CA SER A 136 5.79 -8.61 18.46
C SER A 136 7.18 -9.17 18.10
N GLY A 137 7.40 -9.58 16.85
CA GLY A 137 8.67 -10.06 16.34
C GLY A 137 8.99 -11.54 16.55
N GLN A 138 8.07 -12.31 17.15
CA GLN A 138 8.26 -13.75 17.34
C GLN A 138 8.11 -14.50 16.01
N ALA A 139 9.13 -15.28 15.62
CA ALA A 139 9.03 -16.24 14.52
C ALA A 139 8.07 -17.37 14.89
N LEU A 140 6.97 -17.54 14.15
CA LEU A 140 5.96 -18.57 14.40
C LEU A 140 6.21 -19.83 13.55
N MET A 141 6.56 -19.63 12.28
CA MET A 141 6.80 -20.73 11.36
C MET A 141 7.66 -20.33 10.17
N THR A 142 8.46 -21.28 9.68
CA THR A 142 9.09 -21.26 8.36
C THR A 142 8.42 -22.33 7.50
N ILE A 143 7.89 -21.92 6.34
CA ILE A 143 7.08 -22.74 5.44
C ILE A 143 7.93 -23.07 4.21
N PRO A 144 8.53 -24.27 4.16
CA PRO A 144 9.16 -24.77 2.95
C PRO A 144 8.07 -25.26 1.98
N GLY A 145 8.22 -24.95 0.70
CA GLY A 145 7.25 -25.41 -0.30
C GLY A 145 7.65 -25.13 -1.73
N HIS A 146 8.23 -23.96 -1.96
CA HIS A 146 8.69 -23.55 -3.28
C HIS A 146 10.07 -24.11 -3.61
N SER A 147 10.31 -24.29 -4.91
CA SER A 147 11.60 -24.76 -5.43
C SER A 147 12.53 -23.63 -5.90
N ALA A 148 12.04 -22.38 -5.84
CA ALA A 148 12.73 -21.17 -6.22
C ALA A 148 12.23 -19.98 -5.37
N PRO A 149 12.86 -18.79 -5.44
CA PRO A 149 12.55 -17.66 -4.59
C PRO A 149 11.06 -17.35 -4.52
N VAL A 150 10.54 -17.16 -3.31
CA VAL A 150 9.20 -16.59 -3.14
C VAL A 150 9.29 -15.13 -3.57
N LYS A 151 8.33 -14.66 -4.35
CA LYS A 151 8.33 -13.32 -4.95
C LYS A 151 7.20 -12.45 -4.44
N CYS A 152 6.05 -13.04 -4.14
CA CYS A 152 4.89 -12.34 -3.59
C CYS A 152 4.13 -13.20 -2.58
N VAL A 153 3.44 -12.54 -1.66
CA VAL A 153 2.62 -13.19 -0.64
C VAL A 153 1.32 -12.42 -0.48
N ALA A 154 0.22 -13.11 -0.18
CA ALA A 154 -1.00 -12.45 0.23
C ALA A 154 -1.85 -13.28 1.22
N TRP A 155 -2.46 -12.64 2.21
CA TRP A 155 -3.49 -13.25 3.04
C TRP A 155 -4.80 -13.39 2.24
N ILE A 156 -5.41 -14.58 2.30
CA ILE A 156 -6.72 -14.85 1.69
C ILE A 156 -7.83 -14.61 2.70
N HIS A 157 -7.72 -15.27 3.86
CA HIS A 157 -8.65 -15.09 4.96
C HIS A 157 -7.90 -15.14 6.28
N HIS A 158 -8.10 -14.10 7.08
CA HIS A 158 -7.63 -14.04 8.45
C HIS A 158 -8.76 -13.52 9.33
N ASP A 159 -9.16 -14.32 10.31
CA ASP A 159 -10.15 -13.95 11.31
C ASP A 159 -9.58 -14.30 12.68
N GLU A 160 -9.54 -13.32 13.59
CA GLU A 160 -9.06 -13.51 14.95
C GLU A 160 -9.86 -14.59 15.70
N SER A 161 -11.15 -14.74 15.38
CA SER A 161 -12.05 -15.70 16.04
C SER A 161 -11.90 -17.15 15.56
N GLN A 162 -11.39 -17.38 14.33
CA GLN A 162 -11.31 -18.71 13.72
C GLN A 162 -9.87 -19.24 13.72
N PRO A 163 -9.57 -20.41 14.28
CA PRO A 163 -8.19 -20.88 14.43
C PRO A 163 -7.46 -21.02 13.09
N VAL A 164 -8.20 -21.21 11.99
CA VAL A 164 -7.65 -21.37 10.65
C VAL A 164 -7.52 -20.03 9.93
N SER A 165 -6.33 -19.76 9.39
CA SER A 165 -6.10 -18.70 8.41
C SER A 165 -5.58 -19.27 7.10
N THR A 166 -5.86 -18.60 5.98
CA THR A 166 -5.40 -19.01 4.66
C THR A 166 -4.63 -17.89 3.98
N PHE A 167 -3.60 -18.24 3.22
CA PHE A 167 -2.76 -17.31 2.48
C PHE A 167 -2.19 -17.96 1.23
N VAL A 168 -1.66 -17.15 0.34
CA VAL A 168 -1.04 -17.56 -0.91
C VAL A 168 0.40 -17.05 -0.99
N THR A 169 1.27 -17.86 -1.58
CA THR A 169 2.64 -17.50 -1.92
C THR A 169 2.84 -17.71 -3.41
N GLY A 170 3.40 -16.73 -4.11
CA GLY A 170 3.81 -16.84 -5.52
C GLY A 170 5.33 -16.85 -5.64
N SER A 171 5.86 -17.65 -6.56
CA SER A 171 7.29 -17.90 -6.67
C SER A 171 7.81 -17.82 -8.10
N HIS A 172 9.13 -17.67 -8.19
CA HIS A 172 9.90 -17.83 -9.40
C HIS A 172 9.79 -19.25 -10.01
N ASP A 173 9.32 -20.24 -9.25
CA ASP A 173 9.05 -21.60 -9.75
C ASP A 173 7.78 -21.71 -10.61
N GLN A 174 7.18 -20.57 -10.98
CA GLN A 174 6.01 -20.43 -11.86
C GLN A 174 4.69 -20.89 -11.22
N THR A 175 4.70 -21.18 -9.91
CA THR A 175 3.52 -21.60 -9.17
C THR A 175 3.09 -20.56 -8.15
N ALA A 176 1.78 -20.53 -7.89
CA ALA A 176 1.24 -19.96 -6.66
C ALA A 176 0.68 -21.09 -5.79
N LEU A 177 1.07 -21.13 -4.51
CA LEU A 177 0.64 -22.15 -3.56
C LEU A 177 -0.30 -21.52 -2.53
N VAL A 178 -1.44 -22.16 -2.29
CA VAL A 178 -2.40 -21.76 -1.26
C VAL A 178 -2.25 -22.64 -0.04
N TRP A 179 -2.08 -22.00 1.09
CA TRP A 179 -1.77 -22.61 2.37
C TRP A 179 -2.90 -22.40 3.36
N GLN A 180 -3.09 -23.39 4.23
CA GLN A 180 -3.97 -23.32 5.39
C GLN A 180 -3.13 -23.47 6.64
N TRP A 181 -3.18 -22.46 7.51
CA TRP A 181 -2.50 -22.45 8.79
C TRP A 181 -3.50 -22.61 9.92
N ASN A 182 -3.36 -23.69 10.68
CA ASN A 182 -4.11 -23.88 11.91
C ASN A 182 -3.31 -23.34 13.09
N ARG A 183 -3.80 -22.26 13.72
CA ARG A 183 -3.13 -21.59 14.83
C ARG A 183 -3.13 -22.41 16.12
N ASP A 184 -4.11 -23.29 16.32
CA ASP A 184 -4.20 -24.13 17.52
C ASP A 184 -3.16 -25.24 17.52
N THR A 185 -2.94 -25.88 16.36
CA THR A 185 -1.92 -26.93 16.20
C THR A 185 -0.55 -26.38 15.77
N ASN A 186 -0.52 -25.12 15.31
CA ASN A 186 0.61 -24.51 14.63
C ASN A 186 1.14 -25.39 13.49
N GLU A 187 0.23 -25.87 12.64
CA GLU A 187 0.53 -26.67 11.45
C GLU A 187 0.10 -25.91 10.20
N VAL A 188 0.87 -26.07 9.12
CA VAL A 188 0.59 -25.48 7.81
C VAL A 188 0.49 -26.59 6.77
N ASP A 189 -0.64 -26.61 6.07
CA ASP A 189 -0.91 -27.54 4.97
C ASP A 189 -0.96 -26.79 3.64
N CYS A 190 -0.30 -27.36 2.62
CA CYS A 190 -0.45 -26.89 1.24
C CYS A 190 -1.74 -27.46 0.65
N CYS A 191 -2.74 -26.61 0.43
CA CYS A 191 -4.05 -27.04 -0.05
C CYS A 191 -4.13 -27.06 -1.58
N LEU A 192 -3.70 -25.97 -2.22
CA LEU A 192 -3.80 -25.80 -3.68
C LEU A 192 -2.44 -25.48 -4.29
N SER A 193 -2.22 -26.01 -5.49
CA SER A 193 -1.12 -25.61 -6.37
C SER A 193 -1.69 -25.04 -7.65
N CYS A 194 -1.55 -23.73 -7.83
CA CYS A 194 -1.99 -22.98 -9.00
C CYS A 194 -0.87 -22.99 -10.03
N SER A 195 -1.02 -23.84 -11.04
CA SER A 195 -0.07 -24.00 -12.14
C SER A 195 -0.69 -23.49 -13.44
N GLY A 196 0.09 -22.72 -14.22
CA GLY A 196 -0.39 -22.20 -15.50
C GLY A 196 0.37 -20.99 -16.03
N HIS A 197 1.16 -20.29 -15.20
CA HIS A 197 2.13 -19.32 -15.69
C HIS A 197 3.31 -20.03 -16.36
N SER A 198 3.95 -19.34 -17.30
CA SER A 198 5.13 -19.85 -18.02
C SER A 198 6.45 -19.21 -17.57
N ALA A 199 6.38 -18.33 -16.56
CA ALA A 199 7.52 -17.65 -15.95
C ALA A 199 7.20 -17.26 -14.49
N SER A 200 8.10 -16.50 -13.84
CA SER A 200 7.99 -16.07 -12.44
C SER A 200 6.63 -15.47 -12.11
N VAL A 201 6.05 -15.83 -10.97
CA VAL A 201 4.85 -15.17 -10.41
C VAL A 201 5.30 -14.06 -9.48
N ASP A 202 5.26 -12.82 -9.95
CA ASP A 202 5.89 -11.69 -9.27
C ASP A 202 4.94 -10.91 -8.35
N CYS A 203 3.63 -10.99 -8.58
CA CYS A 203 2.63 -10.32 -7.74
C CYS A 203 1.37 -11.17 -7.58
N VAL A 204 0.73 -11.04 -6.42
CA VAL A 204 -0.54 -11.70 -6.10
C VAL A 204 -1.41 -10.78 -5.26
N VAL A 205 -2.71 -10.73 -5.57
CA VAL A 205 -3.70 -10.00 -4.77
C VAL A 205 -4.99 -10.79 -4.65
N VAL A 206 -5.57 -10.76 -3.47
CA VAL A 206 -6.85 -11.40 -3.15
C VAL A 206 -7.95 -10.35 -3.13
N ASN A 207 -9.15 -10.71 -3.58
CA ASN A 207 -10.30 -9.82 -3.49
C ASN A 207 -10.83 -9.70 -2.05
N SER A 208 -11.73 -8.75 -1.81
CA SER A 208 -12.27 -8.46 -0.47
C SER A 208 -13.06 -9.61 0.16
N THR A 209 -13.66 -10.49 -0.66
CA THR A 209 -14.42 -11.66 -0.21
C THR A 209 -13.54 -12.89 0.02
N GLY A 210 -12.29 -12.88 -0.45
CA GLY A 210 -11.35 -13.97 -0.26
C GLY A 210 -11.61 -15.20 -1.14
N ASP A 211 -12.52 -15.13 -2.12
CA ASP A 211 -12.91 -16.24 -3.01
C ASP A 211 -12.18 -16.26 -4.36
N LEU A 212 -11.59 -15.11 -4.74
CA LEU A 212 -10.80 -14.94 -5.95
C LEU A 212 -9.45 -14.31 -5.65
N MET A 213 -8.44 -14.74 -6.40
CA MET A 213 -7.13 -14.11 -6.41
C MET A 213 -6.63 -13.89 -7.84
N CYS A 214 -5.84 -12.85 -8.01
CA CYS A 214 -5.19 -12.50 -9.27
C CYS A 214 -3.67 -12.64 -9.10
N THR A 215 -3.02 -13.21 -10.09
CA THR A 215 -1.55 -13.28 -10.16
C THR A 215 -1.05 -12.60 -11.43
N GLY A 216 -0.02 -11.78 -11.29
CA GLY A 216 0.74 -11.21 -12.39
C GLY A 216 2.11 -11.88 -12.51
N SER A 217 2.56 -12.06 -13.74
CA SER A 217 3.78 -12.83 -14.03
C SER A 217 4.68 -12.14 -15.05
N TRP A 218 5.94 -12.56 -15.02
CA TRP A 218 6.94 -12.25 -16.04
C TRP A 218 6.54 -12.75 -17.44
N ASP A 219 5.58 -13.68 -17.54
CA ASP A 219 5.06 -14.15 -18.83
C ASP A 219 4.12 -13.14 -19.53
N ARG A 220 3.92 -11.97 -18.92
CA ARG A 220 3.09 -10.84 -19.39
C ARG A 220 1.59 -11.11 -19.26
N THR A 221 1.21 -12.15 -18.53
CA THR A 221 -0.18 -12.50 -18.31
C THR A 221 -0.62 -12.18 -16.89
N LEU A 222 -1.91 -11.89 -16.78
CA LEU A 222 -2.68 -11.83 -15.56
C LEU A 222 -3.57 -13.07 -15.52
N LYS A 223 -3.53 -13.83 -14.43
CA LYS A 223 -4.42 -15.00 -14.24
C LYS A 223 -5.30 -14.82 -13.02
N LEU A 224 -6.59 -15.15 -13.18
CA LEU A 224 -7.58 -15.19 -12.12
C LEU A 224 -7.74 -16.63 -11.64
N TRP A 225 -7.79 -16.82 -10.33
CA TRP A 225 -7.91 -18.13 -9.69
C TRP A 225 -9.01 -18.09 -8.64
N SER A 226 -9.71 -19.20 -8.47
CA SER A 226 -10.56 -19.39 -7.29
C SER A 226 -9.73 -19.92 -6.14
N THR A 227 -9.84 -19.27 -4.98
CA THR A 227 -9.19 -19.65 -3.71
C THR A 227 -10.01 -20.69 -2.94
N ALA A 228 -11.22 -21.02 -3.41
CA ALA A 228 -12.11 -21.95 -2.74
C ALA A 228 -11.45 -23.33 -2.64
N TYR A 229 -11.13 -23.73 -1.40
CA TYR A 229 -10.69 -25.08 -1.06
C TYR A 229 -11.89 -25.83 -0.49
N THR A 230 -12.37 -26.83 -1.23
CA THR A 230 -13.29 -27.82 -0.68
C THR A 230 -12.45 -29.04 -0.31
N ALA A 231 -12.49 -29.41 0.97
CA ALA A 231 -11.77 -30.56 1.52
C ALA A 231 -12.38 -31.93 1.09
N ASP A 232 -12.88 -32.00 -0.15
CA ASP A 232 -13.67 -33.04 -0.81
C ASP A 232 -15.19 -33.02 -0.56
N GLY A 233 -15.98 -32.83 -1.64
CA GLY A 233 -17.16 -33.68 -1.87
C GLY A 233 -18.58 -33.09 -1.90
N GLU A 234 -18.83 -31.88 -2.39
CA GLU A 234 -20.17 -31.57 -2.94
C GLU A 234 -20.16 -31.69 -4.47
N ASN A 235 -20.84 -32.74 -4.94
CA ASN A 235 -21.24 -32.93 -6.32
C ASN A 235 -21.84 -31.62 -6.88
N SER A 236 -21.10 -30.90 -7.71
CA SER A 236 -21.76 -30.20 -8.80
C SER A 236 -22.24 -31.27 -9.76
N GLY A 237 -23.56 -31.33 -9.96
CA GLY A 237 -24.22 -32.43 -10.63
C GLY A 237 -23.77 -32.59 -12.08
N ASP A 238 -23.04 -33.66 -12.34
CA ASP A 238 -23.14 -34.37 -13.62
C ASP A 238 -23.29 -35.86 -13.31
N THR A 239 -24.50 -36.35 -13.51
CA THR A 239 -24.80 -37.77 -13.40
C THR A 239 -24.11 -38.51 -14.53
N ASP A 240 -23.27 -39.48 -14.15
CA ASP A 240 -23.15 -40.82 -14.73
C ASP A 240 -21.70 -41.20 -15.11
N ARG A 241 -20.99 -41.82 -14.15
CA ARG A 241 -19.93 -42.83 -14.40
C ARG A 241 -19.50 -43.55 -13.11
N PRO A 242 -19.30 -44.89 -13.13
CA PRO A 242 -19.21 -45.67 -11.90
C PRO A 242 -17.80 -45.74 -11.30
N ASN A 243 -17.75 -45.49 -9.99
CA ASN A 243 -16.89 -46.05 -8.94
C ASN A 243 -15.60 -46.79 -9.36
N LYS A 244 -14.43 -46.22 -9.00
CA LYS A 244 -13.22 -46.98 -8.69
C LYS A 244 -12.54 -46.52 -7.39
N LYS A 245 -12.64 -47.42 -6.41
CA LYS A 245 -11.76 -47.70 -5.26
C LYS A 245 -11.01 -46.53 -4.59
N LYS A 246 -11.48 -46.22 -3.37
CA LYS A 246 -10.75 -45.56 -2.28
C LYS A 246 -9.30 -46.05 -2.15
N ARG A 247 -8.33 -45.16 -2.38
CA ARG A 247 -7.03 -45.17 -1.69
C ARG A 247 -7.14 -44.20 -0.51
N ARG A 248 -6.67 -44.63 0.66
CA ARG A 248 -6.31 -43.73 1.77
C ARG A 248 -4.81 -43.42 1.68
N GLU A 249 -4.44 -42.27 2.23
CA GLU A 249 -3.10 -41.73 2.54
C GLU A 249 -2.42 -40.85 1.48
N GLY A 250 -2.08 -39.63 1.93
CA GLY A 250 -1.46 -38.52 1.21
C GLY A 250 -2.45 -37.37 1.00
N SER A 251 -2.31 -36.27 1.75
CA SER A 251 -2.98 -35.00 1.40
C SER A 251 -2.52 -34.62 -0.01
N SER A 252 -3.35 -34.93 -1.01
CA SER A 252 -3.00 -34.69 -2.41
C SER A 252 -3.26 -33.21 -2.69
N ILE A 253 -2.19 -32.44 -2.84
CA ILE A 253 -2.25 -31.02 -3.22
C ILE A 253 -3.13 -30.89 -4.47
N GLN A 254 -4.22 -30.15 -4.39
CA GLN A 254 -5.15 -30.00 -5.51
C GLN A 254 -4.53 -29.06 -6.54
N GLN A 255 -4.31 -29.56 -7.76
CA GLN A 255 -3.90 -28.74 -8.89
C GLN A 255 -5.07 -27.87 -9.34
N ARG A 256 -4.85 -26.55 -9.40
CA ARG A 256 -5.87 -25.57 -9.80
C ARG A 256 -5.47 -24.92 -11.12
N VAL A 257 -6.40 -24.89 -12.06
CA VAL A 257 -6.27 -24.18 -13.34
C VAL A 257 -6.86 -22.77 -13.24
N PRO A 258 -6.35 -21.80 -14.02
CA PRO A 258 -6.84 -20.43 -13.98
C PRO A 258 -8.28 -20.37 -14.51
N VAL A 259 -9.12 -19.58 -13.84
CA VAL A 259 -10.50 -19.27 -14.25
C VAL A 259 -10.50 -18.37 -15.49
N LEU A 260 -9.59 -17.40 -15.51
CA LEU A 260 -9.41 -16.46 -16.60
C LEU A 260 -7.93 -16.19 -16.81
N THR A 261 -7.49 -16.05 -18.05
CA THR A 261 -6.16 -15.57 -18.41
C THR A 261 -6.32 -14.33 -19.29
N LEU A 262 -5.73 -13.21 -18.87
CA LEU A 262 -5.75 -11.93 -19.55
C LEU A 262 -4.33 -11.53 -19.94
N GLY A 263 -4.15 -11.07 -21.18
CA GLY A 263 -2.84 -10.73 -21.72
C GLY A 263 -1.99 -11.94 -22.11
N GLY A 264 -0.93 -11.68 -22.87
CA GLY A 264 -0.10 -12.68 -23.54
C GLY A 264 -0.42 -12.76 -25.04
N LYS A 265 0.63 -13.00 -25.86
CA LYS A 265 0.42 -13.26 -27.29
C LYS A 265 -0.38 -14.54 -27.44
N SER A 266 -1.50 -14.51 -28.17
CA SER A 266 -1.97 -15.71 -28.83
C SER A 266 -0.87 -16.15 -29.79
N ASP A 267 -0.43 -17.41 -29.70
CA ASP A 267 0.50 -18.03 -30.66
C ASP A 267 -0.19 -18.27 -32.03
N GLY A 268 -0.89 -17.27 -32.56
CA GLY A 268 -1.68 -17.36 -33.79
C GLY A 268 -1.64 -16.06 -34.60
N MET A 269 -0.77 -16.07 -35.62
CA MET A 269 -0.92 -15.60 -37.02
C MET A 269 -1.78 -14.38 -37.42
N ASP A 270 -2.33 -13.55 -36.52
CA ASP A 270 -3.13 -12.38 -36.94
C ASP A 270 -2.38 -11.07 -36.60
N THR A 271 -1.67 -10.54 -37.59
CA THR A 271 -0.79 -9.36 -37.49
C THR A 271 -1.51 -8.01 -37.65
N ASP A 272 -2.80 -7.88 -37.31
CA ASP A 272 -3.55 -6.63 -37.51
C ASP A 272 -4.48 -6.22 -36.36
N SER A 273 -4.33 -6.81 -35.18
CA SER A 273 -4.98 -6.34 -33.95
C SER A 273 -3.93 -5.82 -32.97
N THR A 274 -4.15 -4.64 -32.39
CA THR A 274 -3.40 -4.10 -31.25
C THR A 274 -3.07 -5.21 -30.26
N PRO A 275 -1.82 -5.38 -29.79
CA PRO A 275 -1.47 -6.49 -28.91
C PRO A 275 -2.37 -6.47 -27.67
N ALA A 276 -3.20 -7.51 -27.53
CA ALA A 276 -4.08 -7.67 -26.38
C ALA A 276 -3.22 -7.98 -25.14
N GLY A 277 -3.17 -7.02 -24.21
CA GLY A 277 -2.39 -7.11 -22.97
C GLY A 277 -0.96 -6.60 -23.03
N HIS A 278 -0.26 -6.81 -21.92
CA HIS A 278 1.06 -6.23 -21.69
C HIS A 278 2.12 -6.77 -22.64
N THR A 279 3.06 -5.90 -23.00
CA THR A 279 4.18 -6.28 -23.89
C THR A 279 5.39 -6.80 -23.12
N GLU A 280 5.50 -6.44 -21.85
CA GLU A 280 6.54 -6.81 -20.89
C GLU A 280 5.93 -7.34 -19.58
N ALA A 281 6.78 -7.78 -18.64
CA ALA A 281 6.37 -8.40 -17.39
C ALA A 281 5.35 -7.56 -16.59
N VAL A 282 4.40 -8.25 -15.94
CA VAL A 282 3.44 -7.62 -15.01
C VAL A 282 4.10 -7.58 -13.62
N SER A 283 4.36 -6.37 -13.12
CA SER A 283 5.09 -6.16 -11.86
C SER A 283 4.17 -6.12 -10.65
N ALA A 284 2.96 -5.58 -10.80
CA ALA A 284 1.97 -5.49 -9.73
C ALA A 284 0.55 -5.58 -10.26
N VAL A 285 -0.36 -5.99 -9.38
CA VAL A 285 -1.79 -6.11 -9.64
C VAL A 285 -2.54 -5.61 -8.40
N GLN A 286 -3.69 -4.95 -8.58
CA GLN A 286 -4.50 -4.44 -7.49
C GLN A 286 -5.98 -4.47 -7.86
N TRP A 287 -6.82 -4.90 -6.92
CA TRP A 287 -8.29 -4.81 -7.06
C TRP A 287 -8.75 -3.37 -6.85
N LEU A 288 -9.54 -2.83 -7.79
CA LEU A 288 -10.25 -1.55 -7.64
C LEU A 288 -11.61 -1.75 -6.98
N ASN A 289 -12.29 -2.82 -7.36
CA ASN A 289 -13.60 -3.24 -6.88
C ASN A 289 -13.71 -4.77 -7.07
N THR A 290 -14.90 -5.35 -6.95
CA THR A 290 -15.10 -6.82 -7.09
C THR A 290 -14.94 -7.34 -8.52
N GLU A 291 -14.98 -6.47 -9.53
CA GLU A 291 -15.06 -6.83 -10.95
C GLU A 291 -13.89 -6.28 -11.77
N THR A 292 -13.20 -5.26 -11.26
CA THR A 292 -12.17 -4.50 -11.98
C THR A 292 -10.84 -4.59 -11.26
N VAL A 293 -9.79 -4.91 -12.03
CA VAL A 293 -8.41 -4.96 -11.55
C VAL A 293 -7.52 -4.03 -12.36
N VAL A 294 -6.52 -3.46 -11.69
CA VAL A 294 -5.44 -2.70 -12.31
C VAL A 294 -4.20 -3.56 -12.33
N THR A 295 -3.47 -3.50 -13.43
CA THR A 295 -2.16 -4.13 -13.60
C THR A 295 -1.13 -3.09 -13.96
N ALA A 296 0.04 -3.22 -13.37
CA ALA A 296 1.22 -2.41 -13.63
C ALA A 296 2.30 -3.26 -14.32
N SER A 297 2.99 -2.68 -15.30
CA SER A 297 3.96 -3.42 -16.10
C SER A 297 5.21 -2.61 -16.41
N TRP A 298 6.26 -3.37 -16.73
CA TRP A 298 7.51 -2.90 -17.28
C TRP A 298 7.37 -2.26 -18.67
N ASP A 299 6.22 -2.42 -19.34
CA ASP A 299 5.92 -1.77 -20.63
C ASP A 299 5.51 -0.29 -20.52
N HIS A 300 5.64 0.29 -19.32
CA HIS A 300 5.27 1.66 -19.01
C HIS A 300 3.75 1.91 -19.06
N THR A 301 2.93 0.87 -18.96
CA THR A 301 1.47 1.02 -18.95
C THR A 301 0.85 0.49 -17.66
N LEU A 302 -0.22 1.16 -17.23
CA LEU A 302 -1.20 0.59 -16.30
C LEU A 302 -2.44 0.24 -17.12
N ARG A 303 -2.93 -0.98 -16.98
CA ARG A 303 -4.15 -1.44 -17.65
C ARG A 303 -5.22 -1.76 -16.62
N LEU A 304 -6.43 -1.29 -16.88
CA LEU A 304 -7.62 -1.63 -16.13
C LEU A 304 -8.37 -2.72 -16.89
N TRP A 305 -8.72 -3.78 -16.19
CA TRP A 305 -9.40 -4.95 -16.74
C TRP A 305 -10.73 -5.14 -16.06
N ASP A 306 -11.78 -5.29 -16.85
CA ASP A 306 -13.06 -5.81 -16.39
C ASP A 306 -13.02 -7.34 -16.51
N LEU A 307 -13.16 -8.01 -15.37
CA LEU A 307 -13.12 -9.47 -15.27
C LEU A 307 -14.39 -10.15 -15.76
N GLN A 308 -15.55 -9.47 -15.75
CA GLN A 308 -16.79 -10.04 -16.29
C GLN A 308 -16.76 -10.05 -17.81
N GLN A 309 -16.26 -8.97 -18.41
CA GLN A 309 -16.15 -8.84 -19.86
C GLN A 309 -14.84 -9.41 -20.41
N ALA A 310 -13.90 -9.78 -19.54
CA ALA A 310 -12.55 -10.21 -19.89
C ALA A 310 -11.85 -9.23 -20.87
N LYS A 311 -12.06 -7.92 -20.65
CA LYS A 311 -11.62 -6.87 -21.58
C LYS A 311 -10.93 -5.74 -20.83
N GLU A 312 -9.95 -5.14 -21.50
CA GLU A 312 -9.34 -3.88 -21.09
C GLU A 312 -10.35 -2.72 -21.19
N THR A 313 -10.58 -2.02 -20.08
CA THR A 313 -11.48 -0.87 -20.00
C THR A 313 -10.75 0.44 -20.18
N ALA A 314 -9.53 0.55 -19.65
CA ALA A 314 -8.71 1.76 -19.76
C ALA A 314 -7.22 1.45 -19.80
N LEU A 315 -6.48 2.29 -20.53
CA LEU A 315 -5.03 2.28 -20.64
C LEU A 315 -4.48 3.61 -20.10
N LEU A 316 -3.63 3.55 -19.08
CA LEU A 316 -2.90 4.70 -18.59
C LEU A 316 -1.42 4.54 -18.97
N GLN A 317 -0.96 5.37 -19.89
CA GLN A 317 0.44 5.35 -20.33
C GLN A 317 1.29 6.25 -19.44
N GLY A 318 2.31 5.64 -18.82
CA GLY A 318 3.33 6.32 -18.04
C GLY A 318 4.56 6.70 -18.87
N THR A 319 5.48 7.41 -18.22
CA THR A 319 6.77 7.79 -18.82
C THR A 319 7.88 6.76 -18.56
N LYS A 320 7.70 5.91 -17.55
CA LYS A 320 8.66 4.92 -17.05
C LYS A 320 7.95 3.62 -16.69
N ALA A 321 8.73 2.55 -16.55
CA ALA A 321 8.25 1.25 -16.08
C ALA A 321 7.62 1.40 -14.71
N PHE A 322 6.43 0.83 -14.55
CA PHE A 322 5.78 0.74 -13.25
C PHE A 322 6.32 -0.48 -12.51
N LEU A 323 6.54 -0.31 -11.20
CA LEU A 323 7.03 -1.38 -10.34
C LEU A 323 5.92 -1.87 -9.41
N ASP A 324 5.13 -0.94 -8.87
CA ASP A 324 4.05 -1.26 -7.93
C ASP A 324 2.87 -0.30 -8.07
N VAL A 325 1.70 -0.73 -7.62
CA VAL A 325 0.45 0.04 -7.66
C VAL A 325 -0.41 -0.25 -6.44
N SER A 326 -0.92 0.81 -5.81
CA SER A 326 -1.86 0.70 -4.69
C SER A 326 -3.09 1.57 -4.94
N PHE A 327 -4.26 1.05 -4.58
CA PHE A 327 -5.55 1.74 -4.70
C PHE A 327 -6.12 2.07 -3.33
N SER A 328 -6.55 3.32 -3.14
CA SER A 328 -7.31 3.71 -1.95
C SER A 328 -8.81 3.67 -2.24
N PRO A 329 -9.60 2.84 -1.52
CA PRO A 329 -11.05 2.86 -1.65
C PRO A 329 -11.67 4.15 -1.07
N LEU A 330 -10.96 4.84 -0.17
CA LEU A 330 -11.43 6.07 0.48
C LEU A 330 -11.36 7.26 -0.47
N SER A 331 -10.20 7.49 -1.08
CA SER A 331 -10.01 8.61 -2.02
C SER A 331 -10.35 8.24 -3.46
N GLN A 332 -10.52 6.94 -3.75
CA GLN A 332 -10.75 6.39 -5.10
C GLN A 332 -9.66 6.82 -6.09
N THR A 333 -8.41 6.84 -5.63
CA THR A 333 -7.24 7.19 -6.44
C THR A 333 -6.18 6.08 -6.39
N LEU A 334 -5.32 6.06 -7.42
CA LEU A 334 -4.21 5.13 -7.56
C LEU A 334 -2.90 5.85 -7.24
N VAL A 335 -2.04 5.21 -6.45
CA VAL A 335 -0.64 5.59 -6.29
C VAL A 335 0.22 4.54 -6.94
N THR A 336 1.25 4.99 -7.63
CA THR A 336 2.11 4.12 -8.43
C THR A 336 3.57 4.36 -8.10
N ALA A 337 4.30 3.26 -8.00
CA ALA A 337 5.74 3.22 -7.95
C ALA A 337 6.30 3.02 -9.36
N SER A 338 7.44 3.62 -9.66
CA SER A 338 8.04 3.56 -10.99
C SER A 338 9.55 3.34 -10.87
N ALA A 339 10.18 2.91 -11.96
CA ALA A 339 11.64 2.82 -12.09
C ALA A 339 12.32 4.20 -12.19
N ASP A 340 11.82 5.16 -11.41
CA ASP A 340 12.38 6.48 -11.17
C ASP A 340 12.10 6.88 -9.70
N ARG A 341 12.49 8.11 -9.37
CA ARG A 341 12.37 8.65 -8.01
C ARG A 341 11.01 9.24 -7.65
N HIS A 342 10.04 9.17 -8.57
CA HIS A 342 8.78 9.90 -8.46
C HIS A 342 7.64 8.92 -8.21
N VAL A 343 6.92 9.13 -7.11
CA VAL A 343 5.62 8.49 -6.89
C VAL A 343 4.56 9.31 -7.62
N ARG A 344 3.65 8.66 -8.34
CA ARG A 344 2.62 9.36 -9.12
C ARG A 344 1.21 8.96 -8.68
N LEU A 345 0.36 9.96 -8.57
CA LEU A 345 -1.07 9.84 -8.27
C LEU A 345 -1.87 9.89 -9.58
N TYR A 346 -2.70 8.88 -9.81
CA TYR A 346 -3.62 8.79 -10.94
C TYR A 346 -5.07 8.70 -10.46
N ASP A 347 -5.99 9.25 -11.25
CA ASP A 347 -7.42 8.98 -11.10
C ASP A 347 -7.85 7.96 -12.16
N PRO A 348 -8.26 6.74 -11.78
CA PRO A 348 -8.66 5.71 -12.73
C PRO A 348 -9.91 6.07 -13.55
N ARG A 349 -10.68 7.08 -13.12
CA ARG A 349 -11.93 7.51 -13.79
C ARG A 349 -11.74 8.62 -14.81
N SER A 350 -10.55 9.22 -14.87
CA SER A 350 -10.28 10.28 -15.83
C SER A 350 -10.21 9.71 -17.24
N SER A 351 -11.20 10.01 -18.07
CA SER A 351 -11.27 9.59 -19.47
C SER A 351 -10.39 10.44 -20.41
N GLU A 352 -9.96 11.63 -19.96
CA GLU A 352 -9.08 12.54 -20.71
C GLU A 352 -7.60 12.18 -20.53
N GLY A 353 -7.21 10.97 -20.93
CA GLY A 353 -5.81 10.55 -20.94
C GLY A 353 -5.15 10.47 -19.56
N ALA A 354 -3.96 9.88 -19.54
CA ALA A 354 -3.18 9.59 -18.33
C ALA A 354 -2.57 10.86 -17.69
N VAL A 355 -3.40 11.79 -17.23
CA VAL A 355 -2.92 12.98 -16.54
C VAL A 355 -2.53 12.60 -15.11
N VAL A 356 -1.25 12.71 -14.82
CA VAL A 356 -0.72 12.61 -13.46
C VAL A 356 -1.31 13.77 -12.65
N LYS A 357 -2.11 13.46 -11.63
CA LYS A 357 -2.74 14.48 -10.78
C LYS A 357 -1.70 15.20 -9.92
N CYS A 358 -0.82 14.42 -9.31
CA CYS A 358 0.29 14.89 -8.49
C CYS A 358 1.50 13.96 -8.60
N SER A 359 2.70 14.50 -8.44
CA SER A 359 3.95 13.75 -8.36
C SER A 359 4.69 14.06 -7.07
N PHE A 360 5.07 13.03 -6.33
CA PHE A 360 5.81 13.15 -5.07
C PHE A 360 7.30 12.94 -5.33
N THR A 361 8.11 13.92 -4.96
CA THR A 361 9.52 14.00 -5.37
C THR A 361 10.43 14.22 -4.16
N SER A 362 10.80 13.13 -3.49
CA SER A 362 11.78 13.17 -2.39
C SER A 362 12.75 11.98 -2.41
N HIS A 363 12.35 10.85 -3.00
CA HIS A 363 13.27 9.72 -3.17
C HIS A 363 14.45 10.08 -4.07
N THR A 364 15.54 9.34 -3.89
CA THR A 364 16.75 9.46 -4.71
C THR A 364 17.02 8.23 -5.57
N GLY A 365 16.37 7.11 -5.27
CA GLY A 365 16.42 5.84 -6.00
C GLY A 365 15.11 5.49 -6.69
N TRP A 366 15.02 4.25 -7.21
CA TRP A 366 13.77 3.71 -7.76
C TRP A 366 12.79 3.43 -6.63
N VAL A 367 11.53 3.86 -6.80
CA VAL A 367 10.46 3.50 -5.89
C VAL A 367 9.91 2.14 -6.30
N VAL A 368 9.98 1.17 -5.39
CA VAL A 368 9.68 -0.24 -5.70
C VAL A 368 8.39 -0.70 -5.04
N GLY A 369 8.00 -0.09 -3.92
CA GLY A 369 6.76 -0.43 -3.24
C GLY A 369 5.97 0.80 -2.85
N VAL A 370 4.64 0.72 -2.94
CA VAL A 370 3.70 1.74 -2.45
C VAL A 370 2.52 1.10 -1.76
N SER A 371 2.03 1.70 -0.67
CA SER A 371 0.84 1.19 0.03
C SER A 371 0.02 2.32 0.62
N TRP A 372 -1.26 2.39 0.26
CA TRP A 372 -2.19 3.36 0.84
C TRP A 372 -2.55 3.01 2.28
N SER A 373 -2.82 4.04 3.08
CA SER A 373 -3.43 3.85 4.39
C SER A 373 -4.87 3.34 4.26
N PRO A 374 -5.27 2.31 5.01
CA PRO A 374 -6.62 1.74 4.97
C PRO A 374 -7.65 2.62 5.71
N THR A 375 -7.20 3.51 6.59
CA THR A 375 -8.08 4.33 7.45
C THR A 375 -8.05 5.82 7.10
N ARG A 376 -6.94 6.31 6.55
CA ARG A 376 -6.74 7.73 6.24
C ARG A 376 -6.65 7.96 4.74
N GLU A 377 -7.54 8.79 4.21
CA GLU A 377 -7.68 9.02 2.77
C GLU A 377 -6.45 9.69 2.11
N HIS A 378 -5.64 10.40 2.89
CA HIS A 378 -4.54 11.21 2.39
C HIS A 378 -3.15 10.62 2.65
N LEU A 379 -3.03 9.50 3.38
CA LEU A 379 -1.74 8.94 3.77
C LEU A 379 -1.37 7.71 2.95
N PHE A 380 -0.10 7.60 2.57
CA PHE A 380 0.45 6.39 1.95
C PHE A 380 1.94 6.24 2.27
N LEU A 381 2.45 5.02 2.12
CA LEU A 381 3.87 4.68 2.20
C LEU A 381 4.49 4.53 0.83
N SER A 382 5.77 4.83 0.73
CA SER A 382 6.60 4.40 -0.39
C SER A 382 7.96 3.91 0.08
N GLY A 383 8.41 2.78 -0.49
CA GLY A 383 9.71 2.19 -0.26
C GLY A 383 10.55 2.24 -1.52
N SER A 384 11.84 2.49 -1.36
CA SER A 384 12.74 2.76 -2.48
C SER A 384 14.11 2.12 -2.30
N TYR A 385 14.84 2.04 -3.40
CA TYR A 385 16.24 1.60 -3.43
C TYR A 385 17.22 2.56 -2.77
N ASP A 386 16.76 3.73 -2.32
CA ASP A 386 17.53 4.64 -1.46
C ASP A 386 17.51 4.25 0.02
N THR A 387 17.03 3.05 0.35
CA THR A 387 16.96 2.45 1.70
C THR A 387 15.97 3.16 2.66
N VAL A 388 15.24 4.16 2.17
CA VAL A 388 14.30 4.94 2.98
C VAL A 388 12.87 4.51 2.70
N LEU A 389 12.13 4.23 3.78
CA LEU A 389 10.67 4.16 3.75
C LEU A 389 10.14 5.57 4.06
N LYS A 390 9.28 6.12 3.21
CA LYS A 390 8.71 7.45 3.37
C LYS A 390 7.21 7.38 3.64
N LEU A 391 6.75 8.14 4.63
CA LEU A 391 5.32 8.38 4.88
C LEU A 391 4.93 9.71 4.25
N TRP A 392 3.91 9.69 3.40
CA TRP A 392 3.45 10.82 2.63
C TRP A 392 2.06 11.28 3.02
N ASP A 393 1.82 12.57 2.79
CA ASP A 393 0.50 13.15 2.76
C ASP A 393 0.23 13.69 1.36
N THR A 394 -0.90 13.30 0.76
CA THR A 394 -1.31 13.79 -0.56
C THR A 394 -1.51 15.30 -0.61
N ARG A 395 -1.72 15.95 0.54
CA ARG A 395 -1.87 17.41 0.65
C ARG A 395 -0.52 18.13 0.49
N SER A 396 0.60 17.44 0.72
CA SER A 396 1.95 17.99 0.61
C SER A 396 2.84 17.19 -0.35
N PRO A 397 2.73 17.42 -1.67
CA PRO A 397 3.43 16.58 -2.65
C PRO A 397 4.95 16.75 -2.67
N LYS A 398 5.47 17.89 -2.18
CA LYS A 398 6.89 18.23 -2.29
C LYS A 398 7.77 17.60 -1.21
N ALA A 399 7.22 17.29 -0.05
CA ALA A 399 7.96 16.75 1.08
C ALA A 399 7.16 15.63 1.77
N PRO A 400 7.82 14.52 2.17
CA PRO A 400 7.21 13.50 3.00
C PRO A 400 6.97 14.04 4.41
N LEU A 401 6.03 13.43 5.13
CA LEU A 401 5.82 13.71 6.54
C LEU A 401 6.98 13.17 7.40
N TYR A 402 7.40 11.94 7.12
CA TYR A 402 8.43 11.25 7.88
C TYR A 402 9.29 10.36 6.98
N ASP A 403 10.60 10.38 7.24
CA ASP A 403 11.60 9.49 6.67
C ASP A 403 11.98 8.42 7.71
N MET A 404 11.81 7.15 7.35
CA MET A 404 12.08 5.99 8.20
C MET A 404 13.32 5.25 7.69
N ASN A 405 14.47 5.56 8.30
CA ASN A 405 15.80 5.10 7.85
C ASN A 405 16.29 3.92 8.69
N ARG A 406 15.61 2.76 8.57
CA ARG A 406 16.02 1.53 9.27
C ARG A 406 16.73 0.52 8.38
N HIS A 407 16.47 0.53 7.07
CA HIS A 407 17.10 -0.41 6.15
C HIS A 407 18.54 -0.01 5.85
N GLU A 408 19.42 -1.00 5.83
CA GLU A 408 20.84 -0.84 5.49
C GLU A 408 21.10 -0.99 3.97
N ASP A 409 20.15 -1.60 3.25
CA ASP A 409 20.16 -1.80 1.79
C ASP A 409 18.75 -1.53 1.21
N ARG A 410 18.58 -1.83 -0.07
CA ARG A 410 17.39 -1.55 -0.89
C ARG A 410 16.13 -2.21 -0.32
N ILE A 411 15.04 -1.46 -0.30
CA ILE A 411 13.70 -1.95 0.01
C ILE A 411 13.12 -2.64 -1.23
N LEU A 412 12.53 -3.82 -1.04
CA LEU A 412 11.91 -4.64 -2.10
C LEU A 412 10.38 -4.65 -2.01
N ALA A 413 9.82 -4.56 -0.81
CA ALA A 413 8.37 -4.53 -0.60
C ALA A 413 7.99 -3.65 0.59
N VAL A 414 6.78 -3.09 0.52
CA VAL A 414 6.17 -2.32 1.60
C VAL A 414 4.73 -2.74 1.76
N ASP A 415 4.22 -2.67 2.98
CA ASP A 415 2.83 -2.98 3.25
C ASP A 415 2.26 -2.11 4.38
N TRP A 416 1.00 -1.71 4.21
CA TRP A 416 0.23 -0.97 5.21
C TRP A 416 -1.22 -1.48 5.26
N THR A 417 -1.45 -2.78 5.15
CA THR A 417 -2.80 -3.35 5.27
C THR A 417 -3.39 -3.17 6.66
N VAL A 418 -2.57 -3.33 7.70
CA VAL A 418 -2.98 -3.19 9.10
C VAL A 418 -2.76 -1.75 9.54
N PRO A 419 -3.80 -1.00 9.98
CA PRO A 419 -3.69 0.43 10.24
C PRO A 419 -2.56 0.84 11.20
N GLN A 420 -2.29 -0.03 12.18
CA GLN A 420 -1.31 0.18 13.25
C GLN A 420 0.10 -0.30 12.88
N LEU A 421 0.26 -1.08 11.81
CA LEU A 421 1.53 -1.71 11.44
C LEU A 421 1.92 -1.28 10.03
N MET A 422 3.04 -0.58 9.93
CA MET A 422 3.71 -0.29 8.66
C MET A 422 4.87 -1.26 8.52
N LEU A 423 4.94 -1.94 7.39
CA LEU A 423 5.90 -2.99 7.13
C LEU A 423 6.77 -2.61 5.94
N SER A 424 8.04 -2.97 6.02
CA SER A 424 9.00 -2.82 4.93
C SER A 424 9.96 -3.99 4.94
N ALA A 425 10.29 -4.50 3.76
CA ALA A 425 11.12 -5.68 3.55
C ALA A 425 12.18 -5.38 2.49
N GLY A 426 13.41 -5.87 2.70
CA GLY A 426 14.55 -5.47 1.88
C GLY A 426 15.60 -6.53 1.60
N VAL A 427 16.64 -6.09 0.89
CA VAL A 427 17.87 -6.82 0.55
C VAL A 427 18.76 -7.04 1.77
N ASP A 428 18.56 -6.28 2.84
CA ASP A 428 19.25 -6.39 4.13
C ASP A 428 18.75 -7.57 4.98
N ASN A 429 18.05 -8.52 4.38
CA ASN A 429 17.47 -9.72 5.02
C ASN A 429 16.52 -9.39 6.19
N ARG A 430 15.93 -8.19 6.19
CA ARG A 430 15.11 -7.73 7.32
C ARG A 430 13.71 -7.32 6.88
N VAL A 431 12.75 -7.62 7.74
CA VAL A 431 11.45 -6.95 7.76
C VAL A 431 11.45 -5.95 8.91
N ASN A 432 11.34 -4.66 8.61
CA ASN A 432 11.21 -3.62 9.62
C ASN A 432 9.73 -3.32 9.88
N VAL A 433 9.36 -3.33 11.16
CA VAL A 433 8.00 -3.06 11.64
C VAL A 433 7.96 -1.69 12.32
N PHE A 434 7.06 -0.83 11.88
CA PHE A 434 6.80 0.45 12.52
C PHE A 434 5.36 0.50 13.04
N ASN A 435 5.22 0.86 14.31
CA ASN A 435 3.94 1.09 14.94
C ASN A 435 3.44 2.49 14.62
N TYR A 436 2.19 2.57 14.18
CA TYR A 436 1.53 3.81 13.85
C TYR A 436 0.19 3.93 14.55
N SER A 437 0.23 4.43 15.79
CA SER A 437 -0.96 4.89 16.49
C SER A 437 -1.27 6.34 16.09
N PRO A 438 -2.51 6.67 15.70
CA PRO A 438 -2.91 8.05 15.61
C PRO A 438 -2.70 8.71 16.98
N ALA A 439 -2.28 9.97 16.98
CA ALA A 439 -2.23 10.76 18.19
C ALA A 439 -3.67 11.09 18.59
N THR A 440 -4.44 10.12 19.09
CA THR A 440 -5.70 10.45 19.74
C THR A 440 -5.37 11.37 20.89
N SER A 441 -6.01 12.54 20.90
CA SER A 441 -6.06 13.50 22.00
C SER A 441 -5.92 12.77 23.31
N ALA A 442 -4.86 13.07 24.07
CA ALA A 442 -4.66 12.54 25.40
C ALA A 442 -5.93 12.82 26.22
N THR A 443 -6.84 11.85 26.30
CA THR A 443 -7.88 11.81 27.30
C THR A 443 -7.16 11.43 28.58
N HIS A 444 -6.64 12.46 29.27
CA HIS A 444 -6.27 12.37 30.66
C HIS A 444 -7.49 12.62 31.55
#